data_AF-A0A529PFS7-F1
#
_entry.id   AF-A0A529PFS7-F1
#
_cell.length_a   1.000
_cell.length_b   1.000
_cell.length_c   1.000
_cell.angle_alpha   90.00
_cell.angle_beta   90.00
_cell.angle_gamma   90.00
#
_symmetry.space_group_name_H-M   'P 1'
#
loop_
_entity.id
_entity.type
_entity.pdbx_description
1 polymer ?
#
loop_
_entity_poly.entity_id
_entity_poly.type
_entity_poly.pdbx_seq_one_letter_code
_entity_poly.pdbx_strand_id
1 'polypeptide(L)' 'MTVRQDVHSSGIPVLCQSCEARHRGVCGALDPNQLVGLARTSSRHSVEPGAELIGDAQAIDSYSNILSGVVKLTK' A
#
# COMPACT_ATOMS: atom_id res chain seq x y z
N MET A 1 20.98 -28.05 -2.75
CA MET A 1 19.63 -27.81 -3.29
C MET A 1 19.50 -26.32 -3.58
N THR A 2 19.46 -25.91 -4.84
CA THR A 2 19.25 -24.50 -5.21
C THR A 2 17.76 -24.18 -5.12
N VAL A 3 17.39 -23.36 -4.13
CA VAL A 3 16.02 -22.85 -3.99
C VAL A 3 15.75 -21.96 -5.20
N ARG A 4 14.72 -22.30 -5.99
CA ARG A 4 14.24 -21.43 -7.07
C ARG A 4 13.70 -20.15 -6.43
N GLN A 5 14.42 -19.05 -6.59
CA GLN A 5 13.93 -17.72 -6.20
C GLN A 5 12.99 -17.21 -7.28
N ASP A 6 11.75 -16.98 -6.90
CA ASP A 6 10.80 -16.28 -7.73
C ASP A 6 11.11 -14.78 -7.64
N VAL A 7 11.47 -14.18 -8.78
CA VAL A 7 11.90 -12.79 -8.90
C VAL A 7 10.83 -11.81 -8.41
N HIS A 8 9.55 -12.23 -8.40
CA HIS A 8 8.43 -11.35 -8.06
C HIS A 8 8.00 -11.42 -6.59
N SER A 9 8.45 -12.45 -5.84
CA SER A 9 8.02 -12.70 -4.45
C SER A 9 9.17 -12.83 -3.45
N SER A 10 10.41 -13.02 -3.90
CA SER A 10 11.56 -13.08 -3.00
C SER A 10 11.77 -11.73 -2.30
N GLY A 11 11.80 -11.75 -0.96
CA GLY A 11 11.96 -10.53 -0.14
C GLY A 11 10.69 -9.67 0.01
N ILE A 12 9.58 -10.04 -0.64
CA ILE A 12 8.30 -9.33 -0.53
C ILE A 12 7.54 -9.83 0.70
N PRO A 13 6.99 -8.93 1.56
CA PRO A 13 6.14 -9.34 2.68
C PRO A 13 4.97 -10.21 2.21
N VAL A 14 4.62 -11.26 2.98
CA VAL A 14 3.56 -12.21 2.62
C VAL A 14 2.24 -11.50 2.26
N LEU A 15 1.88 -10.45 3.01
CA LEU A 15 0.68 -9.64 2.77
C LEU A 15 0.71 -8.89 1.43
N CYS A 16 1.90 -8.58 0.91
CA CYS A 16 2.12 -7.83 -0.30
C CYS A 16 2.24 -8.72 -1.55
N GLN A 17 2.49 -10.03 -1.39
CA GLN A 17 2.68 -10.96 -2.52
C GLN A 17 1.44 -11.07 -3.40
N SER A 18 0.25 -11.09 -2.80
CA SER A 18 -1.04 -11.15 -3.51
C SER A 18 -1.71 -9.79 -3.70
N CYS A 19 -1.03 -8.68 -3.37
CA CYS A 19 -1.61 -7.34 -3.44
C CYS A 19 -1.39 -6.73 -4.83
N GLU A 20 -2.43 -6.71 -5.67
CA GLU A 20 -2.33 -6.11 -7.01
C GLU A 20 -2.05 -4.60 -6.95
N ALA A 21 -2.65 -3.91 -5.97
CA ALA A 21 -2.44 -2.47 -5.77
C ALA A 21 -0.97 -2.11 -5.49
N ARG A 22 -0.17 -3.07 -4.97
CA ARG A 22 1.27 -2.90 -4.77
C ARG A 22 1.95 -2.43 -6.05
N HIS A 23 1.50 -2.89 -7.22
CA HIS A 23 2.15 -2.61 -8.49
C HIS A 23 1.77 -1.26 -9.11
N ARG A 24 0.70 -0.62 -8.62
CA ARG A 24 0.12 0.59 -9.25
C ARG A 24 0.16 1.82 -8.32
N GLY A 25 0.37 1.63 -7.02
CA GLY A 25 0.48 2.71 -6.03
C GLY A 25 1.93 3.07 -5.67
N VAL A 26 2.11 3.78 -4.56
CA VAL A 26 3.43 4.16 -4.02
C VAL A 26 4.31 2.94 -3.76
N CYS A 27 3.70 1.83 -3.34
CA CYS A 27 4.40 0.56 -3.13
C CYS A 27 5.16 0.06 -4.38
N GLY A 28 4.72 0.44 -5.59
CA GLY A 28 5.31 -0.06 -6.84
C GLY A 28 6.64 0.61 -7.16
N ALA A 29 6.93 1.75 -6.52
CA ALA A 29 8.18 2.48 -6.64
C ALA A 29 9.25 2.02 -5.63
N LEU A 30 8.91 1.10 -4.73
CA LEU A 30 9.79 0.66 -3.62
C LEU A 30 10.46 -0.68 -3.93
N ASP A 31 11.72 -0.81 -3.52
CA ASP A 31 12.42 -2.10 -3.54
C ASP A 31 11.91 -3.05 -2.42
N PRO A 32 12.24 -4.36 -2.45
CA PRO A 32 11.77 -5.32 -1.45
C PRO A 32 12.07 -4.95 0.01
N ASN A 33 13.24 -4.39 0.31
CA ASN A 33 13.60 -4.01 1.68
C ASN A 33 12.81 -2.79 2.14
N GLN A 34 12.60 -1.82 1.24
CA GLN A 34 11.74 -0.67 1.50
C GLN A 34 10.27 -1.09 1.70
N LEU A 35 9.78 -2.07 0.94
CA LEU A 35 8.45 -2.65 1.14
C LEU A 35 8.31 -3.33 2.51
N VAL A 36 9.34 -4.04 2.99
CA VAL A 36 9.36 -4.59 4.34
C VAL A 36 9.27 -3.47 5.39
N GLY A 37 10.02 -2.37 5.20
CA GLY A 37 9.93 -1.20 6.06
C GLY A 37 8.53 -0.60 6.11
N LEU A 38 7.95 -0.33 4.93
CA LEU A 38 6.59 0.21 4.80
C LEU A 38 5.55 -0.72 5.44
N ALA A 39 5.63 -2.03 5.18
CA ALA A 39 4.67 -3.00 5.70
C ALA A 39 4.67 -3.10 7.23
N ARG A 40 5.81 -2.83 7.89
CA ARG A 40 5.92 -2.85 9.36
C ARG A 40 5.24 -1.66 10.03
N THR A 41 5.18 -0.50 9.38
CA THR A 41 4.61 0.73 9.94
C THR A 41 3.23 1.07 9.40
N SER A 42 2.76 0.32 8.40
CA SER A 42 1.47 0.52 7.77
C SER A 42 0.37 -0.25 8.49
N SER A 43 -0.82 0.35 8.57
CA SER A 43 -2.04 -0.34 8.96
C SER A 43 -2.99 -0.44 7.77
N ARG A 44 -3.83 -1.48 7.76
CA ARG A 44 -4.91 -1.63 6.77
C ARG A 44 -6.24 -1.38 7.46
N HIS A 45 -7.02 -0.46 6.92
CA HIS A 45 -8.37 -0.17 7.39
C HIS A 45 -9.32 -0.08 6.20
N SER A 46 -10.58 -0.41 6.44
CA SER A 46 -11.67 -0.20 5.48
C SER A 46 -12.39 1.09 5.86
N VAL A 47 -12.86 1.82 4.85
CA VAL A 47 -13.60 3.07 5.02
C VAL A 47 -14.97 2.90 4.35
N GLU A 48 -16.02 3.32 5.05
CA GLU A 48 -17.38 3.24 4.53
C GLU A 48 -17.58 4.18 3.32
N PRO A 49 -18.42 3.80 2.34
CA PRO A 49 -18.73 4.66 1.21
C PRO A 49 -19.24 6.04 1.65
N GLY A 50 -18.67 7.09 1.07
CA GLY A 50 -19.05 8.48 1.34
C GLY A 50 -18.43 9.10 2.60
N ALA A 51 -17.63 8.35 3.36
CA ALA A 51 -16.87 8.94 4.46
C ALA A 51 -15.75 9.86 3.95
N GLU A 52 -15.55 10.98 4.63
CA GLU A 52 -14.43 11.89 4.38
C GLU A 52 -13.12 11.28 4.90
N LEU A 53 -12.06 11.33 4.08
CA LEU A 53 -10.73 10.85 4.46
C LEU A 53 -9.86 11.95 5.05
N ILE A 54 -9.89 13.14 4.44
CA ILE A 54 -9.18 14.34 4.89
C ILE A 54 -9.93 15.56 4.37
N GLY A 55 -10.12 16.55 5.23
CA GLY A 55 -10.72 17.84 4.90
C GLY A 55 -9.70 18.87 4.41
N ASP A 56 -10.18 19.99 3.87
CA ASP A 56 -9.29 21.09 3.45
C ASP A 56 -8.56 21.72 4.64
N ALA A 57 -7.31 22.12 4.42
CA ALA A 57 -6.41 22.71 5.40
C ALA A 57 -6.17 21.89 6.70
N GLN A 58 -6.49 20.59 6.70
CA GLN A 58 -6.16 19.70 7.82
C GLN A 58 -4.68 19.27 7.81
N ALA A 59 -4.13 18.95 8.99
CA ALA A 59 -2.79 18.40 9.12
C ALA A 59 -2.72 17.01 8.47
N ILE A 60 -1.60 16.72 7.78
CA ILE A 60 -1.38 15.43 7.14
C ILE A 60 -0.65 14.51 8.11
N ASP A 61 -1.38 13.57 8.70
CA ASP A 61 -0.82 12.62 9.67
C ASP A 61 -0.40 11.29 9.03
N SER A 62 -0.94 10.97 7.85
CA SER A 62 -0.65 9.70 7.18
C SER A 62 -0.85 9.76 5.67
N TYR A 63 -0.24 8.79 4.99
CA TYR A 63 -0.44 8.53 3.56
C TYR A 63 -0.97 7.11 3.39
N SER A 64 -1.89 6.94 2.45
CA SER A 64 -2.55 5.66 2.20
C SER A 64 -2.45 5.27 0.73
N ASN A 65 -2.23 3.98 0.47
CA ASN A 65 -2.44 3.40 -0.85
C ASN A 65 -3.87 2.88 -0.94
N ILE A 66 -4.57 3.22 -2.03
CA ILE A 66 -5.91 2.66 -2.31
C ILE A 66 -5.70 1.21 -2.77
N LEU A 67 -6.10 0.25 -1.94
CA LEU A 67 -6.00 -1.18 -2.26
C LEU A 67 -7.17 -1.68 -3.11
N SER A 68 -8.34 -1.05 -2.96
CA SER A 68 -9.57 -1.37 -3.68
C SER A 68 -10.56 -0.20 -3.59
N GLY A 69 -11.45 -0.09 -4.58
CA GLY A 69 -12.46 0.97 -4.62
C GLY A 69 -11.95 2.26 -5.27
N VAL A 70 -12.62 3.38 -4.98
CA VAL A 70 -12.31 4.69 -5.55
C VAL A 70 -12.44 5.77 -4.48
N VAL A 71 -11.63 6.83 -4.62
CA VAL A 71 -11.71 8.03 -3.79
C VAL A 71 -11.97 9.22 -4.70
N LYS A 72 -12.88 10.10 -4.31
CA LYS A 72 -13.12 11.36 -5.00
C LYS A 72 -12.36 12.48 -4.30
N LEU A 73 -11.52 13.19 -5.05
CA LEU A 73 -10.95 14.45 -4.60
C LEU A 73 -11.91 15.58 -4.98
N THR A 74 -12.20 16.46 -4.03
CA THR A 74 -13.02 17.66 -4.23
C THR A 74 -12.27 18.84 -3.65
N LYS A 75 -12.36 19.99 -4.32
CA LYS A 75 -11.78 21.26 -3.87
C LYS A 75 -12.91 22.20 -3.47
#